data_AF-A0A7L2IFI2-F1
#
_entry.id   AF-A0A7L2IFI2-F1
#
_cell.length_a   1.000
_cell.length_b   1.000
_cell.length_c   1.000
_cell.angle_alpha   90.00
_cell.angle_beta   90.00
_cell.angle_gamma   90.00
#
_symmetry.space_group_name_H-M   'P 1'
#
loop_
_entity.id
_entity.type
_entity.pdbx_description
1 polymer ?
#
loop_
_entity_poly.entity_id
_entity_poly.type
_entity_poly.pdbx_seq_one_letter_code
_entity_poly.pdbx_strand_id
1 'polypeptide(L)'
;VNTLLNVKLSENESGEYLSILDLPGDVLIIPQATLGGKPKGRKMQYHANIEKEKGLELYSQFVTLCEKELAVNARCMEAGVVVKHGTYGNRQVLKLDTNGPYTHLIEF
;
A
#
# COMPACT_ATOMS: atom_id res chain seq x y z
N VAL A 1 7.12 -5.93 -2.34
CA VAL A 1 5.83 -6.35 -2.95
C VAL A 1 5.37 -7.68 -2.39
N ASN A 2 6.12 -8.77 -2.59
CA ASN A 2 5.78 -10.11 -2.08
C ASN A 2 5.26 -10.11 -0.63
N THR A 3 6.02 -9.53 0.31
CA THR A 3 5.62 -9.43 1.72
C THR A 3 4.27 -8.76 1.92
N LEU A 4 3.99 -7.67 1.21
CA LEU A 4 2.78 -6.86 1.40
C LEU A 4 1.53 -7.49 0.80
N LEU A 5 1.67 -8.19 -0.34
CA LEU A 5 0.52 -8.82 -1.01
C LEU A 5 0.19 -10.20 -0.46
N ASN A 6 1.17 -10.90 0.14
CA ASN A 6 0.98 -12.25 0.69
C ASN A 6 0.79 -12.29 2.22
N VAL A 7 1.00 -11.18 2.94
CA VAL A 7 0.69 -11.14 4.37
C VAL A 7 -0.82 -11.30 4.59
N LYS A 8 -1.19 -12.11 5.58
CA LYS A 8 -2.57 -12.46 5.87
C LYS A 8 -3.22 -11.43 6.80
N LEU A 9 -3.81 -10.38 6.23
CA LEU A 9 -4.40 -9.27 6.97
C LEU A 9 -5.87 -8.98 6.59
N SER A 10 -6.44 -9.72 5.64
CA SER A 10 -7.81 -9.51 5.18
C SER A 10 -8.71 -10.62 5.70
N GLU A 11 -9.74 -10.24 6.47
CA GLU A 11 -10.67 -11.17 7.10
C GLU A 11 -11.77 -11.60 6.11
N ASN A 12 -12.04 -12.90 6.00
CA ASN A 12 -13.18 -13.44 5.25
C ASN A 12 -14.44 -13.57 6.11
N GLU A 13 -15.55 -14.01 5.53
CA GLU A 13 -16.84 -14.15 6.25
C GLU A 13 -16.81 -15.13 7.44
N SER A 14 -15.83 -16.05 7.46
CA SER A 14 -15.64 -17.02 8.55
C SER A 14 -14.73 -16.51 9.68
N GLY A 15 -14.16 -15.31 9.54
CA GLY A 15 -13.19 -14.74 10.47
C GLY A 15 -11.75 -15.22 10.25
N GLU A 16 -11.46 -15.95 9.16
CA GLU A 16 -10.09 -16.34 8.80
C GLU A 16 -9.38 -15.18 8.10
N TYR A 17 -8.12 -14.94 8.49
CA TYR A 17 -7.24 -13.97 7.84
C TYR A 17 -6.52 -14.59 6.65
N LEU A 18 -6.70 -13.98 5.49
CA LEU A 18 -6.11 -14.33 4.21
C LEU A 18 -5.29 -13.17 3.67
N SER A 19 -4.45 -13.47 2.67
CA SER A 19 -3.77 -12.43 1.91
C SER A 19 -4.74 -11.71 0.98
N ILE A 20 -4.40 -10.50 0.54
CA ILE A 20 -5.25 -9.77 -0.41
C ILE A 20 -5.37 -10.49 -1.76
N LEU A 21 -4.38 -11.34 -2.09
CA LEU A 21 -4.39 -12.18 -3.28
C LEU A 21 -5.28 -13.42 -3.12
N ASP A 22 -5.35 -13.97 -1.90
CA ASP A 22 -6.14 -15.16 -1.60
C ASP A 22 -7.62 -14.86 -1.39
N LEU A 23 -7.95 -13.69 -0.80
CA LEU A 23 -9.32 -13.19 -0.61
C LEU A 23 -9.93 -12.52 -1.87
N PRO A 24 -9.15 -12.39 -2.95
CA PRO A 24 -9.08 -11.21 -3.84
C PRO A 24 -9.69 -9.89 -3.32
N GLY A 25 -8.90 -8.82 -3.30
CA GLY A 25 -9.42 -7.46 -3.05
C GLY A 25 -8.68 -6.37 -3.81
N ASP A 26 -9.34 -5.22 -3.96
CA ASP A 26 -8.76 -4.03 -4.56
C ASP A 26 -7.59 -3.50 -3.71
N VAL A 27 -6.57 -2.96 -4.39
CA VAL A 27 -5.37 -2.40 -3.74
C VAL A 27 -5.26 -0.92 -4.04
N LEU A 28 -5.29 -0.07 -3.00
CA LEU A 28 -5.05 1.38 -3.11
C LEU A 28 -3.66 1.75 -2.55
N ILE A 29 -2.77 2.25 -3.42
CA ILE A 29 -1.40 2.63 -3.06
C ILE A 29 -1.27 4.15 -2.93
N ILE A 30 -0.94 4.66 -1.74
CA ILE A 30 -0.84 6.10 -1.48
C ILE A 30 0.62 6.46 -1.14
N PRO A 31 1.25 7.42 -1.85
CA PRO A 31 2.58 7.88 -1.48
C PRO A 31 2.50 8.70 -0.18
N GLN A 32 3.15 8.22 0.88
CA GLN A 32 3.13 8.85 2.21
C GLN A 32 4.54 8.95 2.81
N ALA A 33 5.39 9.81 2.23
CA ALA A 33 6.76 10.02 2.71
C ALA A 33 6.83 10.55 4.16
N THR A 34 5.74 11.08 4.70
CA THR A 34 5.70 11.60 6.07
C THR A 34 5.88 10.52 7.14
N LEU A 35 5.69 9.24 6.80
CA LEU A 35 5.95 8.10 7.69
C LEU A 35 7.41 8.01 8.16
N GLY A 36 8.37 8.49 7.36
CA GLY A 36 9.80 8.54 7.76
C GLY A 36 10.17 9.71 8.67
N GLY A 37 9.20 10.56 9.03
CA GLY A 37 9.43 11.72 9.87
C GLY A 37 9.79 11.35 11.30
N LYS A 38 10.81 12.01 11.86
CA LYS A 38 11.22 11.87 13.26
C LYS A 38 10.98 13.17 14.04
N PRO A 39 10.59 13.12 15.33
CA PRO A 39 10.47 14.32 16.15
C PRO A 39 11.80 15.07 16.30
N LYS A 40 11.74 16.40 16.28
CA LYS A 40 12.85 17.32 16.61
C LYS A 40 12.28 18.56 17.30
N GLY A 41 12.28 18.55 18.63
CA GLY A 41 11.58 19.56 19.43
C GLY A 41 10.08 19.54 19.13
N ARG A 42 9.53 20.67 18.66
CA ARG A 42 8.12 20.81 18.26
C ARG A 42 7.87 20.66 16.75
N LYS A 43 8.82 20.09 16.00
CA LYS A 43 8.75 19.90 14.55
C LYS A 43 9.05 18.44 14.18
N MET A 44 8.70 18.03 12.97
CA MET A 44 9.17 16.79 12.35
C MET A 44 10.37 17.09 11.43
N GLN A 45 11.35 16.19 11.40
CA GLN A 45 12.45 16.21 10.45
C GLN A 45 12.43 14.95 9.58
N TYR A 46 12.85 15.09 8.33
CA TYR A 46 12.73 14.05 7.30
C TYR A 46 14.08 13.71 6.66
N HIS A 47 15.18 13.88 7.40
CA HIS A 47 16.54 13.66 6.87
C HIS A 47 16.82 12.23 6.39
N ALA A 48 16.04 11.26 6.88
CA ALA A 48 16.16 9.86 6.47
C ALA A 48 15.34 9.53 5.21
N ASN A 49 14.50 10.46 4.73
CA ASN A 49 13.73 10.24 3.52
C ASN A 49 14.66 10.32 2.30
N ILE A 50 14.34 9.49 1.32
CA ILE A 50 14.96 9.54 0.00
C ILE A 50 14.64 10.86 -0.72
N GLU A 51 15.53 11.26 -1.62
CA GLU A 51 15.33 12.39 -2.53
C GLU A 51 14.10 12.22 -3.43
N LYS A 52 13.53 13.34 -3.89
CA LYS A 52 12.22 13.38 -4.55
C LYS A 52 12.19 12.55 -5.84
N GLU A 53 13.19 12.72 -6.70
CA GLU A 53 13.26 12.09 -8.02
C GLU A 53 13.42 10.58 -7.88
N LYS A 54 14.29 10.13 -6.97
CA LYS A 54 14.46 8.71 -6.68
C LYS A 54 13.24 8.11 -5.98
N GLY A 55 12.58 8.88 -5.11
CA GLY A 55 11.32 8.49 -4.49
C GLY A 55 10.19 8.29 -5.51
N LEU A 56 10.10 9.15 -6.52
CA LEU A 56 9.15 9.00 -7.63
C LEU A 56 9.44 7.74 -8.45
N GLU A 57 10.71 7.48 -8.76
CA GLU A 57 11.13 6.28 -9.49
C GLU A 57 10.74 5.00 -8.74
N LEU A 58 11.11 4.90 -7.45
CA LEU A 58 10.79 3.75 -6.61
C LEU A 58 9.28 3.58 -6.43
N TYR A 59 8.53 4.66 -6.23
CA TYR A 59 7.08 4.62 -6.13
C TYR A 59 6.44 4.07 -7.41
N SER A 60 6.89 4.54 -8.58
CA SER A 60 6.36 4.11 -9.88
C SER A 60 6.69 2.63 -10.14
N GLN A 61 7.90 2.20 -9.81
CA GLN A 61 8.31 0.79 -9.90
C GLN A 61 7.49 -0.08 -8.94
N PHE A 62 7.27 0.38 -7.71
CA PHE A 62 6.46 -0.33 -6.72
C PHE A 62 5.02 -0.54 -7.21
N VAL A 63 4.37 0.51 -7.71
CA VAL A 63 3.02 0.42 -8.31
C VAL A 63 2.99 -0.59 -9.45
N THR A 64 3.93 -0.48 -10.39
CA THR A 64 4.02 -1.38 -11.56
C THR A 64 4.18 -2.84 -11.13
N LEU A 65 4.97 -3.11 -10.09
CA LEU A 65 5.17 -4.46 -9.58
C LEU A 65 3.89 -4.99 -8.91
N CYS A 66 3.18 -4.18 -8.12
CA CYS A 66 1.89 -4.59 -7.54
C CYS A 66 0.85 -4.90 -8.61
N GLU A 67 0.76 -4.09 -9.66
CA GLU A 67 -0.13 -4.33 -10.81
C GLU A 67 0.18 -5.66 -11.49
N LYS A 68 1.47 -5.96 -11.73
CA LYS A 68 1.89 -7.23 -12.33
C LYS A 68 1.55 -8.42 -11.45
N GLU A 69 1.82 -8.35 -10.15
CA GLU A 69 1.53 -9.44 -9.21
C GLU A 69 0.02 -9.74 -9.13
N LEU A 70 -0.84 -8.70 -9.12
CA LEU A 70 -2.29 -8.90 -9.20
C LEU A 70 -2.72 -9.52 -10.54
N ALA A 71 -2.14 -9.04 -11.65
CA ALA A 71 -2.50 -9.49 -13.00
C ALA A 71 -2.08 -10.93 -13.31
N VAL A 72 -1.10 -11.50 -12.60
CA VAL A 72 -0.71 -12.92 -12.78
C VAL A 72 -1.44 -13.86 -11.80
N ASN A 73 -2.13 -13.32 -10.79
CA ASN A 73 -2.89 -14.12 -9.85
C ASN A 73 -4.27 -14.46 -10.43
N ALA A 74 -4.54 -15.75 -10.64
CA ALA A 74 -5.78 -16.22 -11.27
C ALA A 74 -7.05 -15.78 -10.52
N ARG A 75 -7.06 -15.84 -9.18
CA ARG A 75 -8.21 -15.42 -8.37
C ARG A 75 -8.49 -13.93 -8.51
N CYS A 76 -7.44 -13.12 -8.50
CA CYS A 76 -7.56 -11.66 -8.68
C CYS A 76 -8.07 -11.31 -10.08
N MET A 77 -7.55 -11.98 -11.12
CA MET A 77 -8.03 -11.80 -12.50
C MET A 77 -9.52 -12.16 -12.64
N GLU A 78 -9.92 -13.32 -12.10
CA GLU A 78 -11.32 -13.80 -12.16
C GLU A 78 -12.27 -12.88 -11.39
N ALA A 79 -11.83 -12.36 -10.24
CA ALA A 79 -12.60 -11.43 -9.43
C ALA A 79 -12.65 -10.00 -10.01
N GLY A 80 -11.79 -9.67 -10.98
CA GLY A 80 -11.74 -8.35 -11.61
C GLY A 80 -11.27 -7.22 -10.68
N VAL A 81 -10.49 -7.56 -9.64
CA VAL A 81 -9.96 -6.57 -8.69
C VAL A 81 -8.89 -5.70 -9.33
N VAL A 82 -8.74 -4.48 -8.82
CA VAL A 82 -7.88 -3.45 -9.43
C VAL A 82 -6.83 -2.91 -8.47
N VAL A 83 -5.70 -2.50 -9.05
CA VAL A 83 -4.77 -1.59 -8.37
C VAL A 83 -5.14 -0.15 -8.73
N LYS A 84 -5.28 0.70 -7.71
CA LYS A 84 -5.39 2.15 -7.84
C LYS A 84 -4.24 2.78 -7.06
N HIS A 85 -3.81 3.96 -7.50
CA HIS A 85 -2.69 4.63 -6.86
C HIS A 85 -2.84 6.15 -6.89
N GLY A 86 -2.30 6.81 -5.87
CA GLY A 86 -2.22 8.27 -5.82
C GLY A 86 -1.22 8.83 -6.83
N THR A 87 -1.35 10.12 -7.15
CA THR A 87 -0.33 10.83 -7.93
C THR A 87 0.78 11.28 -7.00
N TYR A 88 2.01 10.80 -7.23
CA TYR A 88 3.18 11.19 -6.44
C TYR A 88 3.40 12.71 -6.48
N GLY A 89 3.66 13.31 -5.32
CA GLY A 89 3.87 14.76 -5.18
C GLY A 89 2.58 15.58 -5.03
N ASN A 90 1.40 15.03 -5.31
CA ASN A 90 0.13 15.71 -5.08
C ASN A 90 -0.32 15.59 -3.61
N ARG A 91 -1.27 16.43 -3.21
CA ARG A 91 -2.00 16.26 -1.96
C ARG A 91 -2.91 15.02 -2.07
N GLN A 92 -2.72 14.06 -1.16
CA GLN A 92 -3.51 12.83 -1.11
C GLN A 92 -4.82 13.07 -0.34
N VAL A 93 -5.80 13.71 -0.98
CA VAL A 93 -7.13 13.90 -0.38
C VAL A 93 -7.86 12.56 -0.40
N LEU A 94 -8.19 12.02 0.77
CA LEU A 94 -8.73 10.68 0.92
C LEU A 94 -10.00 10.70 1.79
N LYS A 95 -11.01 9.95 1.36
CA LYS A 95 -12.14 9.51 2.20
C LYS A 95 -12.04 7.99 2.33
N LEU A 96 -12.10 7.48 3.54
CA LEU A 96 -12.01 6.04 3.83
C LEU A 96 -13.19 5.65 4.72
N ASP A 97 -13.81 4.53 4.41
CA ASP A 97 -14.86 3.89 5.19
C ASP A 97 -14.42 2.46 5.48
N THR A 98 -14.48 2.02 6.74
CA THR A 98 -13.92 0.73 7.14
C THR A 98 -14.79 0.05 8.21
N ASN A 99 -14.81 -1.28 8.17
CA ASN A 99 -15.36 -2.10 9.25
C ASN A 99 -14.26 -2.45 10.28
N GLY A 100 -13.51 -1.43 10.73
CA GLY A 100 -12.28 -1.62 11.50
C GLY A 100 -11.05 -1.66 10.58
N PRO A 101 -10.16 -0.65 10.61
CA PRO A 101 -9.08 -0.52 9.63
C PRO A 101 -7.95 -1.53 9.79
N TYR A 102 -7.90 -2.26 10.92
CA TYR A 102 -6.87 -3.25 11.25
C TYR A 102 -5.45 -2.80 10.84
N THR A 103 -5.05 -1.61 11.31
CA THR A 103 -3.84 -0.92 10.85
C THR A 103 -2.56 -1.64 11.28
N HIS A 104 -1.65 -1.87 10.33
CA HIS A 104 -0.34 -2.48 10.55
C HIS A 104 0.80 -1.57 10.06
N LEU A 105 1.97 -1.71 10.66
CA LEU A 105 3.22 -1.07 10.23
C LEU A 105 4.25 -2.16 9.91
N ILE A 106 4.86 -2.10 8.72
CA ILE A 106 5.90 -3.03 8.26
C ILE A 106 7.10 -2.19 7.80
N GLU A 107 8.29 -2.48 8.33
CA GLU A 107 9.56 -1.85 7.96
C GLU A 107 10.41 -2.77 7.08
N PHE A 108 11.28 -2.20 6.24
CA PHE A 108 12.12 -2.89 5.24
C PHE A 108 13.56 -2.37 5.29
#